data_AF-A0A9E5F1B1-F1
#
_entry.id   AF-A0A9E5F1B1-F1
#
_cell.length_a   1.000
_cell.length_b   1.000
_cell.length_c   1.000
_cell.angle_alpha   90.00
_cell.angle_beta   90.00
_cell.angle_gamma   90.00
#
_symmetry.space_group_name_H-M   'P 1'
#
loop_
_entity.id
_entity.type
_entity.pdbx_description
1 polymer ?
#
loop_
_entity_poly.entity_id
_entity_poly.type
_entity_poly.pdbx_seq_one_letter_code
_entity_poly.pdbx_strand_id
1 'polypeptide(L)'
;MHELQELSSIQVSHAVPLASAVLVQLGAFPPFFRVCLSKDGLGSANGRQLIWGKLRRVCLSLFPPLCRALNRKYELSGGCVSCGASCKLLFQCPHWDESTHLCGVYEDRPNICRLFPITPADISDRNLVLPDKSCGFKFSKE
;
A
#
# COMPACT_ATOMS: atom_id res chain seq x y z
N MET A 1 32.56 16.32 50.32
CA MET A 1 33.33 17.56 50.11
C MET A 1 33.97 17.43 48.75
N HIS A 2 33.24 17.79 47.70
CA HIS A 2 33.24 19.13 47.06
C HIS A 2 34.54 19.40 46.30
N GLU A 3 34.36 19.99 45.11
CA GLU A 3 35.34 20.55 44.18
C GLU A 3 35.77 19.64 43.02
N LEU A 4 35.79 20.04 41.74
CA LEU A 4 35.39 21.22 40.95
C LEU A 4 35.34 20.66 39.50
N GLN A 5 34.24 20.75 38.76
CA GLN A 5 33.97 21.81 37.77
C GLN A 5 35.20 22.23 36.94
N GLU A 6 35.34 21.68 35.73
CA GLU A 6 35.89 22.45 34.59
C GLU A 6 35.05 22.22 33.32
N LEU A 7 34.34 23.28 32.99
CA LEU A 7 33.75 23.55 31.69
C LEU A 7 34.88 24.02 30.76
N SER A 8 35.16 23.25 29.71
CA SER A 8 35.86 23.77 28.54
C SER A 8 34.93 23.69 27.33
N SER A 9 34.20 24.79 27.13
CA SER A 9 34.25 25.56 25.89
C SER A 9 34.47 24.77 24.60
N ILE A 10 33.41 24.60 23.80
CA ILE A 10 33.46 24.78 22.33
C ILE A 10 32.03 25.11 21.90
N GLN A 11 31.78 26.42 21.70
CA GLN A 11 30.69 26.86 20.85
C GLN A 11 31.08 26.54 19.40
N VAL A 12 30.26 25.80 18.68
CA VAL A 12 30.28 25.83 17.22
C VAL A 12 28.88 26.12 16.72
N SER A 13 28.67 27.41 16.53
CA SER A 13 27.66 28.00 15.68
C SER A 13 27.90 27.54 14.24
N HIS A 14 27.10 26.62 13.73
CA HIS A 14 26.93 26.46 12.29
C HIS A 14 25.48 26.76 11.93
N ALA A 15 25.30 27.98 11.44
CA ALA A 15 24.16 28.40 10.66
C ALA A 15 23.95 27.40 9.52
N VAL A 16 22.91 26.60 9.61
CA VAL A 16 22.45 25.77 8.49
C VAL A 16 21.85 26.74 7.47
N PRO A 17 22.35 26.77 6.22
CA PRO A 17 21.94 27.77 5.25
C PRO A 17 20.47 27.59 4.88
N LEU A 18 19.75 28.71 4.87
CA LEU A 18 18.34 28.91 4.51
C LEU A 18 18.00 28.47 3.05
N ALA A 19 18.97 27.92 2.32
CA ALA A 19 18.86 27.51 0.92
C ALA A 19 18.37 26.07 0.71
N SER A 20 18.30 25.23 1.75
CA SER A 20 17.78 23.85 1.64
C SER A 20 16.26 23.73 1.79
N ALA A 21 15.55 24.82 2.08
CA ALA A 21 14.10 24.80 2.30
C ALA A 21 13.25 24.78 1.01
N VAL A 22 13.85 24.92 -0.18
CA VAL A 22 13.11 25.09 -1.45
C VAL A 22 12.92 23.79 -2.24
N LEU A 23 13.50 22.66 -1.81
CA LEU A 23 13.35 21.36 -2.49
C LEU A 23 12.48 20.33 -1.75
N VAL A 24 11.68 20.77 -0.76
CA VAL A 24 10.78 19.88 0.04
C VAL A 24 9.33 19.87 -0.50
N GLN A 25 9.05 20.49 -1.66
CA GLN A 25 7.68 20.62 -2.17
C GLN A 25 7.28 19.65 -3.28
N LEU A 26 7.99 18.54 -3.46
CA LEU A 26 7.49 17.40 -4.25
C LEU A 26 6.79 16.33 -3.39
N GLY A 27 6.74 16.50 -2.06
CA GLY A 27 6.14 15.57 -1.09
C GLY A 27 4.61 15.58 -0.98
N ALA A 28 3.91 16.48 -1.68
CA ALA A 28 2.50 16.78 -1.43
C ALA A 28 1.49 16.01 -2.31
N PHE A 29 1.93 15.01 -3.07
CA PHE A 29 1.01 14.15 -3.82
C PHE A 29 0.81 12.82 -3.08
N PRO A 30 -0.44 12.42 -2.77
CA PRO A 30 -0.71 11.09 -2.22
C PRO A 30 -0.01 10.02 -3.07
N PRO A 31 0.51 8.93 -2.47
CA PRO A 31 1.31 7.92 -3.17
C PRO A 31 0.62 7.37 -4.43
N PHE A 32 -0.72 7.35 -4.45
CA PHE A 32 -1.52 7.07 -5.64
C PHE A 32 -1.19 7.99 -6.83
N PHE A 33 -1.16 9.31 -6.65
CA PHE A 33 -0.92 10.27 -7.74
C PHE A 33 0.53 10.23 -8.24
N ARG A 34 1.50 9.99 -7.34
CA ARG A 34 2.90 9.78 -7.74
C ARG A 34 3.07 8.56 -8.64
N VAL A 35 2.42 7.44 -8.30
CA VAL A 35 2.50 6.21 -9.11
C VAL A 35 1.72 6.35 -10.41
N CYS A 36 0.51 6.91 -10.37
CA CYS A 36 -0.33 7.11 -11.56
C CYS A 36 0.32 8.04 -12.61
N LEU A 37 1.14 9.00 -12.19
CA LEU A 37 1.84 9.95 -13.07
C LEU A 37 3.30 9.54 -13.37
N SER A 38 3.77 8.41 -12.83
CA SER A 38 5.11 7.88 -13.14
C SER A 38 5.12 7.15 -14.49
N LYS A 39 6.28 7.13 -15.15
CA LYS A 39 6.53 6.33 -16.37
C LYS A 39 6.26 4.83 -16.11
N ASP A 40 6.53 4.35 -14.90
CA ASP A 40 6.29 2.95 -14.53
C ASP A 40 4.80 2.64 -14.32
N GLY A 41 3.98 3.66 -14.05
CA GLY A 41 2.52 3.54 -13.92
C GLY A 41 1.82 3.62 -15.27
N LEU A 42 1.81 4.80 -15.90
CA LEU A 42 1.05 5.03 -17.12
C LEU A 42 1.74 4.45 -18.38
N GLY A 43 3.07 4.38 -18.37
CA GLY A 43 3.87 3.90 -19.50
C GLY A 43 3.87 2.38 -19.66
N SER A 44 3.66 1.61 -18.59
CA SER A 44 3.64 0.15 -18.63
C SER A 44 2.22 -0.42 -18.71
N ALA A 45 2.02 -1.49 -19.49
CA ALA A 45 0.74 -2.20 -19.55
C ALA A 45 0.32 -2.75 -18.18
N ASN A 46 1.27 -3.32 -17.43
CA ASN A 46 1.05 -3.83 -16.08
C ASN A 46 0.70 -2.69 -15.11
N GLY A 47 1.36 -1.54 -15.23
CA GLY A 47 1.06 -0.36 -14.42
C GLY A 47 -0.36 0.15 -14.63
N ARG A 48 -0.80 0.27 -15.90
CA ARG A 48 -2.19 0.65 -16.24
C ARG A 48 -3.21 -0.34 -15.70
N GLN A 49 -2.93 -1.65 -15.77
CA GLN A 49 -3.80 -2.67 -15.19
C GLN A 49 -3.94 -2.49 -13.67
N LEU A 50 -2.84 -2.28 -12.94
CA LEU A 50 -2.88 -2.08 -11.49
C LEU A 50 -3.62 -0.79 -11.10
N ILE A 51 -3.47 0.28 -11.88
CA ILE A 51 -4.21 1.54 -11.70
C ILE A 51 -5.71 1.29 -11.90
N TRP A 52 -6.09 0.64 -13.00
CA TRP A 52 -7.49 0.31 -13.28
C TRP A 52 -8.08 -0.63 -12.22
N GLY A 53 -7.31 -1.63 -11.78
CA GLY A 53 -7.68 -2.54 -10.72
C GLY A 53 -7.91 -1.82 -9.39
N LYS A 54 -7.07 -0.83 -9.05
CA LYS A 54 -7.28 -0.01 -7.85
C LYS A 54 -8.57 0.80 -7.95
N LEU A 55 -8.82 1.45 -9.08
CA LEU A 55 -10.05 2.22 -9.31
C LEU A 55 -11.29 1.32 -9.23
N ARG A 56 -11.28 0.18 -9.90
CA ARG A 56 -12.34 -0.83 -9.84
C ARG A 56 -12.64 -1.24 -8.40
N ARG A 57 -11.60 -1.56 -7.61
CA ARG A 57 -11.77 -1.94 -6.19
C ARG A 57 -12.32 -0.81 -5.35
N VAL A 58 -11.84 0.43 -5.53
CA VAL A 58 -12.39 1.60 -4.85
C VAL A 58 -13.88 1.71 -5.15
N CYS A 59 -14.27 1.76 -6.43
CA CYS A 59 -15.67 1.88 -6.85
C CYS A 59 -16.56 0.77 -6.29
N LEU A 60 -16.13 -0.49 -6.39
CA LEU A 60 -16.91 -1.62 -5.87
C LEU A 60 -17.01 -1.59 -4.34
N SER A 61 -15.94 -1.21 -3.64
CA SER A 61 -15.92 -1.17 -2.16
C SER A 61 -16.84 -0.12 -1.54
N LEU A 62 -17.26 0.89 -2.33
CA LEU A 62 -18.30 1.85 -1.93
C LEU A 62 -19.69 1.21 -1.85
N PHE A 63 -19.90 0.07 -2.50
CA PHE A 63 -21.17 -0.66 -2.51
C PHE A 63 -21.00 -2.09 -1.97
N PRO A 64 -20.90 -2.28 -0.63
CA PRO A 64 -20.75 -3.60 -0.02
C PRO A 64 -21.78 -4.67 -0.43
N PRO A 65 -23.08 -4.35 -0.64
CA PRO A 65 -24.05 -5.33 -1.12
C PRO A 65 -23.68 -5.92 -2.48
N LEU A 66 -23.16 -5.09 -3.39
CA LEU A 66 -22.70 -5.53 -4.72
C LEU A 66 -21.48 -6.43 -4.59
N CYS A 67 -20.50 -6.07 -3.75
CA CYS A 67 -19.33 -6.92 -3.48
C CYS A 67 -19.74 -8.30 -2.97
N ARG A 68 -20.68 -8.37 -2.02
CA ARG A 68 -21.18 -9.66 -1.49
C ARG A 68 -21.91 -10.47 -2.56
N ALA A 69 -22.64 -9.82 -3.47
CA ALA A 69 -23.30 -10.49 -4.59
C ALA A 69 -22.28 -11.06 -5.58
N LEU A 70 -21.21 -10.31 -5.90
CA LEU A 70 -20.12 -10.78 -6.75
C LEU A 70 -19.35 -11.94 -6.11
N ASN A 71 -19.05 -11.87 -4.81
CA ASN A 71 -18.40 -12.96 -4.08
C ASN A 71 -19.21 -14.26 -4.13
N ARG A 72 -20.55 -14.16 -4.05
CA ARG A 72 -21.44 -15.33 -4.24
C ARG A 72 -21.45 -15.82 -5.68
N LYS A 73 -21.49 -14.90 -6.66
CA LYS A 73 -21.49 -15.23 -8.09
C LYS A 73 -20.23 -16.00 -8.51
N TYR A 74 -19.07 -15.53 -8.06
CA TYR A 74 -17.77 -16.11 -8.40
C TYR A 74 -17.31 -17.22 -7.43
N GLU A 75 -18.13 -17.53 -6.42
CA GLU A 75 -17.84 -18.56 -5.41
C GLU A 75 -16.48 -18.34 -4.73
N LEU A 76 -16.31 -17.15 -4.14
CA LEU A 76 -15.11 -16.82 -3.38
C LEU A 76 -14.97 -17.76 -2.18
N SER A 77 -13.77 -18.33 -2.04
CA SER A 77 -13.39 -19.18 -0.92
C SER A 77 -11.99 -18.84 -0.40
N GLY A 78 -11.65 -19.35 0.78
CA GLY A 78 -10.36 -19.17 1.43
C GLY A 78 -10.26 -17.90 2.27
N GLY A 79 -9.03 -17.43 2.50
CA GLY A 79 -8.76 -16.34 3.42
C GLY A 79 -7.39 -15.69 3.26
N CYS A 80 -7.18 -14.58 3.97
CA CYS A 80 -5.89 -13.91 3.97
C CYS A 80 -4.86 -14.78 4.72
N VAL A 81 -3.77 -15.11 4.04
CA VAL A 81 -2.61 -15.86 4.58
C VAL A 81 -1.40 -14.95 4.83
N SER A 82 -1.63 -13.64 4.92
CA SER A 82 -0.57 -12.64 5.12
C SER A 82 0.57 -12.73 4.10
N CYS A 83 0.25 -13.01 2.83
CA CYS A 83 1.26 -13.05 1.75
C CYS A 83 1.82 -11.67 1.38
N GLY A 84 1.18 -10.58 1.83
CA GLY A 84 1.58 -9.19 1.59
C GLY A 84 1.21 -8.61 0.22
N ALA A 85 0.82 -9.43 -0.75
CA ALA A 85 0.63 -8.96 -2.13
C ALA A 85 -0.50 -7.92 -2.30
N SER A 86 -1.63 -8.08 -1.61
CA SER A 86 -2.71 -7.07 -1.63
C SER A 86 -2.32 -5.75 -0.95
N CYS A 87 -1.40 -5.81 0.03
CA CYS A 87 -0.82 -4.65 0.69
C CYS A 87 0.18 -3.90 -0.21
N LYS A 88 0.66 -4.51 -1.29
CA LYS A 88 1.61 -3.93 -2.26
C LYS A 88 0.94 -3.58 -3.60
N LEU A 89 -0.38 -3.67 -3.66
CA LEU A 89 -1.14 -3.57 -4.89
C LEU A 89 -1.22 -2.10 -5.34
N LEU A 90 -0.48 -1.79 -6.41
CA LEU A 90 -0.17 -0.45 -6.95
C LEU A 90 0.84 0.37 -6.12
N PHE A 91 0.76 0.33 -4.80
CA PHE A 91 1.71 0.99 -3.91
C PHE A 91 1.86 0.19 -2.61
N GLN A 92 2.97 0.43 -1.89
CA GLN A 92 3.21 -0.17 -0.59
C GLN A 92 2.31 0.46 0.48
N CYS A 93 1.47 -0.35 1.12
CA CYS A 93 0.65 0.06 2.25
C CYS A 93 1.55 0.43 3.45
N PRO A 94 1.32 1.58 4.11
CA PRO A 94 2.12 2.01 5.26
C PRO A 94 1.90 1.15 6.51
N HIS A 95 0.82 0.37 6.57
CA HIS A 95 0.50 -0.51 7.71
C HIS A 95 1.01 -1.94 7.53
N TRP A 96 1.72 -2.23 6.44
CA TRP A 96 2.33 -3.54 6.19
C TRP A 96 3.76 -3.55 6.71
N ASP A 97 4.08 -4.54 7.53
CA ASP A 97 5.44 -4.79 8.01
C ASP A 97 6.05 -5.98 7.27
N GLU A 98 7.16 -5.74 6.57
CA GLU A 98 7.89 -6.75 5.81
C GLU A 98 8.62 -7.76 6.70
N SER A 99 9.00 -7.37 7.92
CA SER A 99 9.78 -8.22 8.82
C SER A 99 8.91 -9.26 9.52
N THR A 100 7.75 -8.83 10.02
CA THR A 100 6.80 -9.71 10.72
C THR A 100 5.78 -10.33 9.77
N HIS A 101 5.64 -9.82 8.54
CA HIS A 101 4.57 -10.18 7.60
C HIS A 101 3.16 -9.93 8.18
N LEU A 102 3.01 -8.92 9.04
CA LEU A 102 1.73 -8.58 9.67
C LEU A 102 1.19 -7.22 9.21
N CYS A 103 -0.13 -7.08 9.29
CA CYS A 103 -0.84 -5.83 9.03
C CYS A 103 -1.20 -5.17 10.37
N GLY A 104 -0.67 -3.97 10.62
CA GLY A 104 -0.91 -3.25 11.87
C GLY A 104 -2.35 -2.77 12.10
N VAL A 105 -3.20 -2.80 11.05
CA VAL A 105 -4.61 -2.41 11.12
C VAL A 105 -5.54 -3.54 10.68
N TYR A 106 -5.17 -4.80 10.94
CA TYR A 106 -5.92 -5.95 10.43
C TYR A 106 -7.38 -5.99 10.92
N GLU A 107 -7.64 -5.65 12.18
CA GLU A 107 -9.02 -5.61 12.69
C GLU A 107 -9.79 -4.41 12.14
N ASP A 108 -9.13 -3.25 12.05
CA ASP A 108 -9.70 -1.98 11.60
C ASP A 108 -9.59 -1.73 10.08
N ARG A 109 -9.43 -2.81 9.29
CA ARG A 109 -9.25 -2.70 7.83
C ARG A 109 -10.40 -1.90 7.19
N PRO A 110 -10.08 -0.93 6.29
CA PRO A 110 -11.11 -0.25 5.51
C PRO A 110 -11.79 -1.22 4.54
N ASN A 111 -12.98 -0.86 4.05
CA ASN A 111 -13.79 -1.71 3.17
C ASN A 111 -13.03 -2.22 1.94
N ILE A 112 -12.18 -1.40 1.33
CA ILE A 112 -11.35 -1.80 0.19
C ILE A 112 -10.42 -2.99 0.50
N CYS A 113 -9.90 -3.08 1.74
CA CYS A 113 -9.05 -4.17 2.18
C CYS A 113 -9.87 -5.35 2.70
N ARG A 114 -10.97 -5.08 3.43
CA ARG A 114 -11.83 -6.11 4.03
C ARG A 114 -12.62 -6.91 2.99
N LEU A 115 -13.03 -6.27 1.90
CA LEU A 115 -13.79 -6.88 0.81
C LEU A 115 -12.90 -7.50 -0.27
N PHE A 116 -11.57 -7.35 -0.16
CA PHE A 116 -10.65 -7.94 -1.11
C PHE A 116 -10.53 -9.46 -0.90
N PRO A 117 -10.51 -10.27 -1.98
CA PRO A 117 -10.77 -9.91 -3.38
C PRO A 117 -12.27 -9.83 -3.69
N ILE A 118 -12.66 -9.01 -4.66
CA ILE A 118 -14.06 -8.79 -5.05
C ILE A 118 -14.40 -9.55 -6.35
N THR A 119 -13.47 -9.61 -7.30
CA THR A 119 -13.62 -10.34 -8.57
C THR A 119 -12.36 -11.14 -8.93
N PRO A 120 -12.42 -12.12 -9.85
CA PRO A 120 -11.23 -12.87 -10.29
C PRO A 120 -10.08 -11.97 -10.78
N ALA A 121 -10.41 -10.83 -11.41
CA ALA A 121 -9.43 -9.82 -11.82
C ALA A 121 -8.56 -9.29 -10.66
N ASP A 122 -9.06 -9.29 -9.42
CA ASP A 122 -8.25 -8.90 -8.25
C ASP A 122 -7.12 -9.89 -7.97
N ILE A 123 -7.33 -11.19 -8.23
CA ILE A 123 -6.29 -12.20 -8.10
C ILE A 123 -5.27 -12.05 -9.23
N SER A 124 -5.72 -11.76 -10.46
CA SER A 124 -4.83 -11.47 -11.58
C SER A 124 -3.93 -10.26 -11.30
N ASP A 125 -4.50 -9.15 -10.81
CA ASP A 125 -3.73 -7.97 -10.41
C ASP A 125 -2.70 -8.30 -9.32
N ARG A 126 -3.10 -9.11 -8.34
CA ARG A 126 -2.24 -9.56 -7.25
C ARG A 126 -1.07 -10.40 -7.76
N ASN A 127 -1.32 -11.30 -8.70
CA ASN A 127 -0.31 -12.18 -9.28
C ASN A 127 0.75 -11.39 -10.08
N LEU A 128 0.40 -10.23 -10.64
CA LEU A 128 1.39 -9.34 -11.27
C LEU A 128 2.39 -8.75 -10.28
N VAL A 129 1.95 -8.50 -9.04
CA VAL A 129 2.79 -7.90 -7.99
C VAL A 129 3.66 -8.93 -7.30
N LEU A 130 3.13 -10.13 -7.07
CA LEU A 130 3.85 -11.19 -6.36
C LEU A 130 3.53 -12.56 -6.97
N PRO A 131 4.15 -12.91 -8.12
CA PRO A 131 3.83 -14.14 -8.86
C PRO A 131 4.26 -15.40 -8.09
N ASP A 132 5.35 -15.32 -7.34
CA ASP A 132 5.97 -16.49 -6.70
C ASP A 132 5.28 -16.91 -5.39
N LYS A 133 4.35 -16.10 -4.86
CA LYS A 133 3.59 -16.44 -3.64
C LYS A 133 2.15 -16.79 -3.98
N SER A 134 1.64 -17.92 -3.49
CA SER A 134 0.23 -18.28 -3.61
C SER A 134 -0.67 -17.37 -2.75
N CYS A 135 -1.90 -17.13 -3.20
CA CYS A 135 -2.92 -16.44 -2.38
C CYS A 135 -3.77 -17.49 -1.70
N GLY A 136 -4.18 -17.22 -0.47
CA GLY A 136 -5.15 -18.04 0.23
C GLY A 136 -6.58 -17.89 -0.29
N PHE A 137 -6.88 -16.84 -1.06
CA PHE A 137 -8.18 -16.64 -1.71
C PHE A 137 -8.25 -17.33 -3.07
N LYS A 138 -9.40 -17.94 -3.38
CA LYS A 138 -9.68 -18.62 -4.65
C LYS A 138 -11.10 -18.35 -5.12
N PHE A 139 -11.29 -18.25 -6.42
CA PHE A 139 -12.60 -18.22 -7.07
C PHE A 139 -12.81 -19.53 -7.83
N SER A 140 -14.00 -20.11 -7.75
CA SER A 140 -14.34 -21.35 -8.47
C SER A 140 -15.00 -21.10 -9.82
N LYS A 141 -15.45 -19.86 -10.08
CA LYS A 141 -16.09 -19.43 -11.34
C LYS A 141 -15.41 -18.16 -11.85
N GLU A 142 -15.18 -18.10 -13.16
CA GLU A 142 -14.60 -16.93 -13.87
C GLU A 142 -15.67 -16.06 -14.55
#